data_AF-A0A348TXU1-F1
#
_entry.id   AF-A0A348TXU1-F1
#
_cell.length_a   1.000
_cell.length_b   1.000
_cell.length_c   1.000
_cell.angle_alpha   90.00
_cell.angle_beta   90.00
_cell.angle_gamma   90.00
#
_symmetry.space_group_name_H-M   'P 1'
#
loop_
_entity.id
_entity.type
_entity.pdbx_description
1 polymer ?
#
loop_
_entity_poly.entity_id
_entity_poly.type
_entity_poly.pdbx_seq_one_letter_code
_entity_poly.pdbx_strand_id
1 'polypeptide(L)' 'EERQGLKVGCIEEIAYEQGFIDAAQLEQLAQPLVKSGYGKYLLKLLK' A
#
# COMPACT_ATOMS: atom_id res chain seq x y z
N GLU A 1 -9.63 -19.93 9.67
CA GLU A 1 -8.91 -18.96 10.51
C GLU A 1 -8.84 -17.59 9.83
N GLU A 2 -10.00 -16.99 9.56
CA GLU A 2 -10.12 -15.64 9.01
C GLU A 2 -10.30 -14.69 10.19
N ARG A 3 -9.24 -14.49 10.96
CA ARG A 3 -9.24 -13.54 12.08
C ARG A 3 -8.54 -12.28 11.60
N GLN A 4 -9.37 -11.28 11.30
CA GLN A 4 -9.04 -9.93 10.85
C GLN A 4 -8.91 -9.80 9.34
N GLY A 5 -10.00 -9.34 8.71
CA GLY A 5 -10.04 -8.82 7.33
C GLY A 5 -9.27 -7.51 7.14
N LEU A 6 -8.32 -7.20 8.02
CA LEU A 6 -7.23 -6.27 7.77
C LEU A 6 -6.17 -7.11 7.06
N LYS A 7 -5.75 -6.72 5.86
CA LYS A 7 -4.57 -7.32 5.24
C LYS A 7 -3.39 -7.02 6.17
N VAL A 8 -3.10 -7.93 7.10
CA VAL A 8 -1.99 -7.82 8.05
C VAL A 8 -0.71 -7.69 7.25
N GLY A 9 -0.10 -6.49 7.23
CA GLY A 9 1.20 -6.27 6.60
C GLY A 9 1.31 -5.10 5.61
N CYS A 10 0.32 -4.22 5.48
CA CYS A 10 0.45 -3.03 4.63
C CYS A 10 1.27 -1.92 5.31
N ILE A 11 2.57 -2.16 5.45
CA ILE A 11 3.51 -1.21 6.04
C ILE A 11 3.54 0.07 5.19
N GLU A 12 3.38 -0.05 3.86
CA GLU A 12 3.39 1.09 2.93
C GLU A 12 2.16 2.00 3.10
N GLU A 13 0.98 1.44 3.36
CA GLU A 13 -0.23 2.23 3.65
C GLU A 13 -0.07 3.00 4.96
N ILE A 14 0.35 2.31 6.02
CA ILE A 14 0.61 2.94 7.32
C ILE A 14 1.71 3.99 7.20
N ALA A 15 2.78 3.71 6.44
CA ALA A 15 3.87 4.64 6.22
C ALA A 15 3.41 5.91 5.51
N TYR A 16 2.50 5.79 4.55
CA TYR A 16 1.91 6.93 3.85
C TYR A 16 0.97 7.72 4.77
N GLU A 17 0.06 7.05 5.49
CA GLU A 17 -0.85 7.67 6.47
C GLU A 17 -0.13 8.40 7.61
N GLN A 18 1.01 7.85 8.06
CA GLN A 18 1.84 8.46 9.10
C GLN A 18 2.80 9.53 8.56
N GLY A 19 2.85 9.75 7.24
CA GLY A 19 3.76 10.71 6.61
C GLY A 19 5.24 10.30 6.64
N PHE A 20 5.54 9.02 6.84
CA PHE A 20 6.89 8.48 6.72
C PHE A 20 7.36 8.40 5.27
N ILE A 21 6.43 8.23 4.33
CA ILE A 21 6.71 8.25 2.89
C ILE A 21 5.75 9.18 2.17
N ASP A 22 6.23 9.81 1.09
CA ASP A 22 5.42 10.68 0.24
C ASP A 22 4.65 9.87 -0.82
N ALA A 23 3.63 10.49 -1.43
CA ALA A 23 2.86 9.93 -2.53
C ALA A 23 3.73 9.38 -3.66
N ALA A 24 4.80 10.09 -4.02
CA ALA A 24 5.74 9.64 -5.05
C ALA A 24 6.49 8.36 -4.63
N GLN A 25 6.88 8.25 -3.35
CA GLN A 25 7.55 7.06 -2.84
C GLN A 25 6.60 5.87 -2.77
N LEU A 26 5.36 6.09 -2.35
CA LEU A 26 4.33 5.05 -2.36
C LEU A 26 4.06 4.57 -3.79
N GLU A 27 4.02 5.45 -4.78
CA GLU A 27 3.83 5.09 -6.19
C GLU A 27 4.98 4.18 -6.70
N GLN A 28 6.23 4.54 -6.40
CA GLN A 28 7.39 3.74 -6.79
C GLN A 28 7.40 2.34 -6.14
N LEU A 29 6.97 2.24 -4.87
CA LEU A 29 6.83 0.97 -4.18
C LEU A 29 5.64 0.16 -4.72
N ALA A 30 4.54 0.83 -5.08
CA ALA A 30 3.35 0.20 -5.62
C ALA A 30 3.56 -0.34 -7.04
N GLN A 31 4.36 0.33 -7.88
CA GLN A 31 4.61 -0.02 -9.29
C GLN A 31 5.01 -1.50 -9.52
N PRO A 32 6.02 -2.07 -8.82
CA PRO A 32 6.36 -3.48 -8.96
C PRO A 32 5.27 -4.41 -8.40
N LEU A 33 4.52 -3.95 -7.40
CA LEU A 33 3.46 -4.70 -6.72
C LEU A 33 2.13 -4.69 -7.49
N VAL A 34 2.00 -3.88 -8.56
CA VAL A 34 0.80 -3.83 -9.42
C VAL A 34 0.49 -5.19 -10.02
N LYS A 35 1.52 -5.96 -10.39
CA LYS A 35 1.37 -7.31 -10.96
C LYS A 35 0.73 -8.29 -9.98
N SER A 36 1.01 -8.13 -8.68
CA SER A 36 0.46 -8.95 -7.61
C SER A 36 -0.92 -8.47 -7.12
N GLY A 37 -1.51 -7.45 -7.76
CA GLY A 37 -2.80 -6.85 -7.40
C GLY A 37 -2.74 -5.91 -6.19
N TYR A 38 -1.77 -6.09 -5.30
CA TYR A 38 -1.56 -5.23 -4.14
C TYR A 38 -1.15 -3.81 -4.51
N GLY A 39 -0.27 -3.63 -5.49
CA GLY A 39 0.10 -2.29 -5.97
C GLY A 39 -1.09 -1.51 -6.53
N LYS A 40 -2.09 -2.20 -7.12
CA LYS A 40 -3.33 -1.51 -7.56
C LYS A 40 -4.13 -0.95 -6.39
N TYR A 41 -4.08 -1.60 -5.23
CA TYR A 41 -4.71 -1.11 -4.02
C TYR A 41 -3.96 0.12 -3.47
N LEU A 42 -2.63 0.08 -3.41
CA LEU A 42 -1.81 1.22 -2.99
C LEU A 42 -1.98 2.43 -3.93
N LEU A 43 -1.97 2.21 -5.25
CA LEU A 43 -2.23 3.28 -6.23
C LEU A 43 -3.64 3.87 -6.13
N LYS A 44 -4.61 3.13 -5.58
CA LYS A 44 -5.96 3.63 -5.34
C LYS A 44 -6.01 4.57 -4.13
N LEU A 45 -5.12 4.40 -3.16
CA LEU A 45 -5.00 5.31 -2.00
C LEU A 45 -4.38 6.66 -2.39
N LEU A 46 -3.56 6.69 -3.45
CA LEU A 46 -2.93 7.91 -3.98
C LEU A 46 -3.87 8.80 -4.81
N LYS A 47 -5.12 8.38 -5.03
CA LYS A 47 -6.03 8.99 -5.99
C LYS A 47 -7.19 9.70 -5.29
#